data_AF-A0A7W4ZQP5-F1
#
_entry.id   AF-A0A7W4ZQP5-F1
#
_cell.length_a   1.000
_cell.length_b   1.000
_cell.length_c   1.000
_cell.angle_alpha   90.00
_cell.angle_beta   90.00
_cell.angle_gamma   90.00
#
_symmetry.space_group_name_H-M   'P 1'
#
loop_
_entity.id
_entity.type
_entity.pdbx_description
1 polymer ?
#
loop_
_entity_poly.entity_id
_entity_poly.type
_entity_poly.pdbx_seq_one_letter_code
_entity_poly.pdbx_strand_id
1 'polypeptide(L)'
;MIGDDPALRAAYRLCRLRTRRQDPAEYALIQLVPAPLRPALHALWAAANALDDLGDDRTAPAAERAARVEEWITALYRELPTGTSPDPIRHALLHTAAGWRLDLSELHAAMTQVQDDTHGRHFTDWTAWRTWGRDNLLPWFGQVRTLFDRAGVPVALRLDTRETYEEFLDGVRLTDILTDLSADLAQGDLLLPDEAFGNHPGSAADLAHGRWSPAVSALITHLTGLARQWVTQETLSRGMHPGPATVLHTMAALLRAQLDAIDTAGPALLRTPPRPAPLTRARILAPARARAPLAWSLTPLTVPPAHQHAHGRRPTLTRPAHTAAFRPPPPHPSGERPPEIASAHLPAHVAVIMDGNGRWAQQRGLPRHEGHRAGAGAVREVVHGALDIGLRHLTLYTFSTENWHRDAAEVDAIIDLLHRELVDDPFRDLDVRLGWHGRAGRLPPDLVDLLHLRERTTRTRTGLTLTMCIDYGGRDEITRTAAALARRTRAGHLDPDLITEDDFARHLPRPDLPDVDLLWRTGGEHRVSNFLPWHTAYAELHFTPGLWPDTDRRDLWQAVTTYTHRQRRHGTTPAPR
;
A
#
# COMPACT_ATOMS: atom_id res chain seq x y z
N MET A 1 16.00 11.38 22.74
CA MET A 1 16.51 10.07 23.18
C MET A 1 17.39 9.47 22.09
N ILE A 2 18.62 9.95 21.99
CA ILE A 2 19.71 9.19 21.38
C ILE A 2 20.47 8.70 22.60
N GLY A 3 20.55 7.39 22.82
CA GLY A 3 21.18 6.83 24.02
C GLY A 3 22.64 7.25 24.18
N ASP A 4 23.32 6.72 25.20
CA ASP A 4 24.74 7.00 25.45
C ASP A 4 25.69 6.50 24.36
N ASP A 5 25.17 5.80 23.33
CA ASP A 5 25.92 5.30 22.17
C ASP A 5 26.51 6.44 21.30
N PRO A 6 27.85 6.61 21.30
CA PRO A 6 28.52 7.61 20.47
C PRO A 6 28.38 7.37 18.96
N ALA A 7 28.31 6.11 18.52
CA ALA A 7 28.20 5.76 17.11
C ALA A 7 26.84 6.17 16.55
N LEU A 8 25.77 5.92 17.30
CA LEU A 8 24.42 6.32 16.94
C LEU A 8 24.25 7.86 16.91
N ARG A 9 24.87 8.58 17.85
CA ARG A 9 24.91 10.06 17.80
C ARG A 9 25.62 10.56 16.54
N ALA A 10 26.72 9.93 16.15
CA ALA A 10 27.44 10.28 14.92
C ALA A 10 26.59 9.99 13.68
N ALA A 11 25.89 8.86 13.64
CA ALA A 11 24.97 8.48 12.58
C ALA A 11 23.84 9.50 12.35
N TYR A 12 23.12 9.89 13.39
CA TYR A 12 22.10 10.94 13.27
C TYR A 12 22.67 12.32 12.91
N ARG A 13 23.87 12.64 13.41
CA ARG A 13 24.57 13.89 13.04
C ARG A 13 24.90 13.89 11.55
N LEU A 14 25.35 12.76 10.99
CA LEU A 14 25.60 12.61 9.57
C LEU A 14 24.31 12.82 8.76
N CYS A 15 23.22 12.15 9.11
CA CYS A 15 21.92 12.28 8.42
C CYS A 15 21.47 13.75 8.38
N ARG A 16 21.56 14.45 9.51
CA ARG A 16 21.24 15.88 9.61
C ARG A 16 22.14 16.76 8.72
N LEU A 17 23.45 16.51 8.73
CA LEU A 17 24.41 17.27 7.93
C LEU A 17 24.21 17.06 6.43
N ARG A 18 23.93 15.81 6.02
CA ARG A 18 23.62 15.44 4.65
C ARG A 18 22.37 16.14 4.16
N THR A 19 21.27 16.03 4.92
CA THR A 19 20.01 16.77 4.65
C THR A 19 20.27 18.27 4.46
N ARG A 20 21.02 18.91 5.39
CA ARG A 20 21.31 20.35 5.31
C ARG A 20 22.10 20.75 4.05
N ARG A 21 23.00 19.89 3.57
CA ARG A 21 23.88 20.17 2.44
C ARG A 21 23.19 19.90 1.10
N GLN A 22 22.52 18.76 0.99
CA GLN A 22 21.85 18.34 -0.25
C GLN A 22 20.54 19.12 -0.45
N ASP A 23 19.70 19.24 0.58
CA ASP A 23 18.42 19.93 0.49
C ASP A 23 18.18 20.92 1.65
N PRO A 24 18.59 22.19 1.46
CA PRO A 24 18.33 23.25 2.43
C PRO A 24 16.84 23.58 2.64
N ALA A 25 15.94 23.23 1.72
CA ALA A 25 14.51 23.44 1.85
C ALA A 25 13.91 22.38 2.77
N GLU A 26 14.21 21.10 2.53
CA GLU A 26 13.78 20.00 3.39
C GLU A 26 14.35 20.14 4.81
N TYR A 27 15.64 20.50 4.94
CA TYR A 27 16.21 20.80 6.25
C TYR A 27 15.42 21.88 6.98
N ALA A 28 14.93 22.91 6.28
CA ALA A 28 14.15 23.97 6.89
C ALA A 28 12.74 23.50 7.30
N LEU A 29 12.12 22.61 6.53
CA LEU A 29 10.83 21.99 6.85
C LEU A 29 10.93 21.12 8.10
N ILE A 30 11.94 20.26 8.22
CA ILE A 30 12.18 19.43 9.40
C ILE A 30 12.37 20.29 10.66
N GLN A 31 12.92 21.51 10.54
CA GLN A 31 13.06 22.41 11.70
C GLN A 31 11.73 23.00 12.21
N LEU A 32 10.66 22.93 11.41
CA LEU A 32 9.31 23.30 11.86
C LEU A 32 8.67 22.19 12.71
N VAL A 33 9.23 20.98 12.71
CA VAL A 33 8.74 19.85 13.49
C VAL A 33 9.36 19.87 14.89
N PRO A 34 8.72 19.33 15.94
CA PRO A 34 9.29 19.30 17.29
C PRO A 34 10.60 18.50 17.37
N ALA A 35 11.51 18.95 18.24
CA ALA A 35 12.85 18.39 18.39
C ALA A 35 12.92 16.86 18.56
N PRO A 36 11.99 16.18 19.26
CA PRO A 36 12.02 14.72 19.38
C PRO A 36 11.88 13.95 18.06
N LEU A 37 11.19 14.51 17.05
CA LEU A 37 10.93 13.84 15.77
C LEU A 37 12.01 14.11 14.72
N ARG A 38 12.75 15.22 14.84
CA ARG A 38 13.72 15.66 13.82
C ARG A 38 14.79 14.61 13.48
N PRO A 39 15.39 13.88 14.45
CA PRO A 39 16.38 12.85 14.12
C PRO A 39 15.81 11.75 13.21
N ALA A 40 14.57 11.31 13.49
CA ALA A 40 13.88 10.31 12.68
C ALA A 40 13.61 10.79 11.26
N LEU A 41 13.14 12.04 11.11
CA LEU A 41 12.92 12.65 9.80
C LEU A 41 14.21 12.79 8.99
N HIS A 42 15.31 13.23 9.63
CA HIS A 42 16.61 13.29 8.97
C HIS A 42 17.11 11.91 8.55
N ALA A 43 16.87 10.85 9.33
CA ALA A 43 17.26 9.49 8.99
C ALA A 43 16.45 8.93 7.82
N LEU A 44 15.12 9.12 7.81
CA LEU A 44 14.25 8.74 6.68
C LEU A 44 14.68 9.44 5.39
N TRP A 45 14.88 10.77 5.43
CA TRP A 45 15.33 11.55 4.28
C TRP A 45 16.71 11.11 3.77
N ALA A 46 17.68 10.97 4.68
CA ALA A 46 19.04 10.58 4.32
C ALA A 46 19.10 9.15 3.73
N ALA A 47 18.20 8.26 4.15
CA ALA A 47 18.09 6.92 3.58
C ALA A 47 17.53 6.94 2.16
N ALA A 48 16.44 7.69 1.92
CA ALA A 48 15.88 7.88 0.59
C ALA A 48 16.94 8.42 -0.39
N ASN A 49 17.65 9.49 0.01
CA ASN A 49 18.71 10.09 -0.82
C ASN A 49 19.91 9.16 -0.98
N ALA A 50 20.25 8.35 0.02
CA ALA A 50 21.37 7.41 -0.11
C ALA A 50 21.10 6.33 -1.18
N LEU A 51 19.85 5.90 -1.33
CA LEU A 51 19.45 4.98 -2.40
C LEU A 51 19.44 5.66 -3.76
N ASP A 52 18.87 6.86 -3.83
CA ASP A 52 18.82 7.68 -5.04
C ASP A 52 20.23 7.96 -5.57
N ASP A 53 21.13 8.43 -4.70
CA ASP A 53 22.55 8.67 -5.02
C ASP A 53 23.27 7.40 -5.55
N LEU A 54 22.87 6.20 -5.11
CA LEU A 54 23.42 4.94 -5.63
C LEU A 54 22.86 4.58 -7.01
N GLY A 55 21.58 4.83 -7.24
CA GLY A 55 20.92 4.62 -8.54
C GLY A 55 21.42 5.58 -9.62
N ASP A 56 21.79 6.79 -9.23
CA ASP A 56 22.16 7.89 -10.13
C ASP A 56 23.67 8.08 -10.34
N ASP A 57 24.54 7.27 -9.69
CA ASP A 57 26.00 7.34 -9.88
C ASP A 57 26.45 6.89 -11.27
N ARG A 58 26.25 7.73 -12.30
CA ARG A 58 26.60 7.44 -13.70
C ARG A 58 28.11 7.29 -13.95
N THR A 59 28.96 7.43 -12.94
CA THR A 59 30.37 6.99 -13.05
C THR A 59 30.51 5.47 -13.13
N ALA A 60 29.46 4.73 -12.72
CA ALA A 60 29.35 3.28 -12.82
C ALA A 60 28.32 2.84 -13.89
N PRO A 61 28.53 1.70 -14.57
CA PRO A 61 27.55 1.11 -15.50
C PRO A 61 26.20 0.81 -14.82
N ALA A 62 25.10 0.80 -15.58
CA ALA A 62 23.74 0.58 -15.06
C ALA A 62 23.62 -0.69 -14.20
N ALA A 63 24.18 -1.81 -14.67
CA ALA A 63 24.18 -3.06 -13.93
C ALA A 63 24.93 -2.99 -12.58
N GLU A 64 25.99 -2.19 -12.52
CA GLU A 64 26.74 -1.98 -11.26
C GLU A 64 25.95 -1.10 -10.28
N ARG A 65 25.30 -0.04 -10.76
CA ARG A 65 24.41 0.79 -9.93
C ARG A 65 23.26 -0.03 -9.36
N ALA A 66 22.62 -0.84 -10.20
CA ALA A 66 21.54 -1.75 -9.79
C ALA A 66 22.02 -2.71 -8.69
N ALA A 67 23.20 -3.30 -8.87
CA ALA A 67 23.80 -4.19 -7.87
C ALA A 67 24.12 -3.48 -6.55
N ARG A 68 24.60 -2.23 -6.59
CA ARG A 68 24.86 -1.43 -5.37
C ARG A 68 23.57 -1.08 -4.63
N VAL A 69 22.51 -0.73 -5.34
CA VAL A 69 21.17 -0.49 -4.76
C VAL A 69 20.64 -1.79 -4.12
N GLU A 70 20.70 -2.91 -4.84
CA GLU A 70 20.30 -4.23 -4.35
C GLU A 70 21.11 -4.65 -3.10
N GLU A 71 22.42 -4.42 -3.10
CA GLU A 71 23.28 -4.70 -1.94
C GLU A 71 22.87 -3.85 -0.73
N TRP A 72 22.60 -2.56 -0.94
CA TRP A 72 22.17 -1.66 0.13
C TRP A 72 20.84 -2.11 0.74
N ILE A 73 19.85 -2.46 -0.10
CA ILE A 73 18.54 -2.98 0.31
C ILE A 73 18.72 -4.29 1.07
N THR A 74 19.48 -5.22 0.51
CA THR A 74 19.75 -6.53 1.11
C THR A 74 20.43 -6.39 2.47
N ALA A 75 21.39 -5.47 2.59
CA ALA A 75 22.06 -5.18 3.85
C ALA A 75 21.09 -4.61 4.88
N LEU A 76 20.23 -3.65 4.50
CA LEU A 76 19.21 -3.09 5.39
C LEU A 76 18.31 -4.18 5.98
N TYR A 77 17.77 -5.08 5.15
CA TYR A 77 16.88 -6.15 5.63
C TYR A 77 17.63 -7.22 6.44
N ARG A 78 18.91 -7.47 6.14
CA ARG A 78 19.78 -8.36 6.92
C ARG A 78 20.07 -7.81 8.31
N GLU A 79 20.23 -6.49 8.42
CA GLU A 79 20.55 -5.75 9.64
C GLU A 79 19.29 -5.40 10.48
N LEU A 80 18.09 -5.48 9.89
CA LEU A 80 16.81 -5.22 10.55
C LEU A 80 16.63 -5.95 11.89
N PRO A 81 16.95 -7.26 12.03
CA PRO A 81 16.76 -7.98 13.28
C PRO A 81 17.72 -7.56 14.39
N THR A 82 18.94 -7.13 14.04
CA THR A 82 19.93 -6.67 15.03
C THR A 82 19.73 -5.21 15.40
N GLY A 83 19.13 -4.41 14.51
CA GLY A 83 18.94 -2.98 14.69
C GLY A 83 20.24 -2.18 14.57
N THR A 84 21.32 -2.80 14.11
CA THR A 84 22.66 -2.22 14.05
C THR A 84 23.25 -2.41 12.66
N SER A 85 23.99 -1.40 12.20
CA SER A 85 24.61 -1.39 10.86
C SER A 85 26.00 -0.73 10.93
N PRO A 86 26.98 -1.22 10.14
CA PRO A 86 28.24 -0.52 9.93
C PRO A 86 28.06 0.74 9.07
N ASP A 87 27.05 0.78 8.20
CA ASP A 87 26.67 1.98 7.48
C ASP A 87 25.90 2.93 8.42
N PRO A 88 26.36 4.19 8.59
CA PRO A 88 25.78 5.13 9.54
C PRO A 88 24.36 5.58 9.17
N ILE A 89 23.98 5.59 7.90
CA ILE A 89 22.63 6.00 7.48
C ILE A 89 21.64 4.87 7.75
N ARG A 90 21.99 3.63 7.36
CA ARG A 90 21.20 2.44 7.74
C ARG A 90 21.11 2.29 9.24
N HIS A 91 22.19 2.56 9.99
CA HIS A 91 22.15 2.49 11.45
C HIS A 91 21.15 3.48 12.06
N ALA A 92 21.15 4.75 11.59
CA ALA A 92 20.16 5.74 12.02
C ALA A 92 18.73 5.35 11.59
N LEU A 93 18.54 4.78 10.40
CA LEU A 93 17.24 4.33 9.90
C LEU A 93 16.70 3.15 10.72
N LEU A 94 17.52 2.13 11.00
CA LEU A 94 17.16 0.96 11.80
C LEU A 94 16.78 1.35 13.22
N HIS A 95 17.59 2.20 13.87
CA HIS A 95 17.27 2.73 15.18
C HIS A 95 15.98 3.57 15.17
N THR A 96 15.77 4.38 14.12
CA THR A 96 14.54 5.13 13.93
C THR A 96 13.33 4.21 13.81
N ALA A 97 13.42 3.16 13.00
CA ALA A 97 12.35 2.21 12.79
C ALA A 97 12.00 1.44 14.06
N ALA A 98 13.00 0.98 14.81
CA ALA A 98 12.79 0.32 16.10
C ALA A 98 12.16 1.26 17.13
N GLY A 99 12.69 2.48 17.27
CA GLY A 99 12.25 3.46 18.26
C GLY A 99 10.83 3.97 18.01
N TRP A 100 10.46 4.16 16.74
CA TRP A 100 9.16 4.69 16.35
C TRP A 100 8.18 3.63 15.85
N ARG A 101 8.58 2.34 15.88
CA ARG A 101 7.79 1.20 15.37
C ARG A 101 7.33 1.42 13.93
N LEU A 102 8.28 1.83 13.09
CA LEU A 102 8.07 2.00 11.66
C LEU A 102 8.31 0.66 10.95
N ASP A 103 7.45 0.34 9.99
CA ASP A 103 7.59 -0.86 9.18
C ASP A 103 8.35 -0.53 7.90
N LEU A 104 9.64 -0.86 7.87
CA LEU A 104 10.49 -0.64 6.69
C LEU A 104 10.18 -1.61 5.54
N SER A 105 9.34 -2.63 5.73
CA SER A 105 8.95 -3.53 4.63
C SER A 105 8.07 -2.82 3.59
N GLU A 106 7.31 -1.79 3.99
CA GLU A 106 6.54 -0.92 3.07
C GLU A 106 7.44 -0.19 2.07
N LEU A 107 8.70 0.07 2.45
CA LEU A 107 9.66 0.74 1.58
C LEU A 107 10.24 -0.21 0.52
N HIS A 108 10.12 -1.53 0.66
CA HIS A 108 10.81 -2.49 -0.20
C HIS A 108 10.56 -2.22 -1.68
N ALA A 109 9.28 -2.06 -2.07
CA ALA A 109 8.90 -1.80 -3.45
C ALA A 109 9.46 -0.46 -3.96
N ALA A 110 9.36 0.61 -3.18
CA ALA A 110 9.92 1.92 -3.53
C ALA A 110 11.44 1.88 -3.70
N MET A 111 12.14 1.11 -2.85
CA MET A 111 13.59 0.97 -2.93
C MET A 111 14.03 0.09 -4.11
N THR A 112 13.31 -1.01 -4.37
CA THR A 112 13.56 -1.87 -5.55
C THR A 112 13.26 -1.15 -6.84
N GLN A 113 12.29 -0.23 -6.86
CA GLN A 113 12.08 0.62 -8.01
C GLN A 113 13.36 1.40 -8.36
N VAL A 114 14.10 1.95 -7.39
CA VAL A 114 15.40 2.62 -7.65
C VAL A 114 16.43 1.71 -8.35
N GLN A 115 16.34 0.38 -8.17
CA GLN A 115 17.17 -0.59 -8.88
C GLN A 115 16.74 -0.73 -10.35
N ASP A 116 15.45 -0.92 -10.60
CA ASP A 116 14.85 -1.00 -11.95
C ASP A 116 15.05 0.31 -12.74
N ASP A 117 15.17 1.40 -11.98
CA ASP A 117 15.36 2.76 -12.44
C ASP A 117 16.73 3.06 -13.08
N THR A 118 17.67 2.12 -13.07
CA THR A 118 19.03 2.30 -13.60
C THR A 118 19.12 2.19 -15.13
N HIS A 119 18.04 1.83 -15.81
CA HIS A 119 17.94 1.76 -17.27
C HIS A 119 17.13 2.95 -17.79
N GLY A 120 17.66 3.65 -18.80
CA GLY A 120 17.05 4.88 -19.34
C GLY A 120 15.54 4.76 -19.57
N ARG A 121 14.80 5.75 -19.08
CA ARG A 121 13.34 5.64 -18.89
C ARG A 121 12.56 6.42 -19.92
N HIS A 122 11.43 5.85 -20.32
CA HIS A 122 10.51 6.45 -21.26
C HIS A 122 9.07 6.20 -20.82
N PHE A 123 8.23 7.23 -20.86
CA PHE A 123 6.83 7.13 -20.46
C PHE A 123 5.93 7.53 -21.62
N THR A 124 4.96 6.70 -21.95
CA THR A 124 4.02 6.99 -23.04
C THR A 124 2.98 8.04 -22.63
N ASP A 125 2.46 7.95 -21.40
CA ASP A 125 1.35 8.76 -20.92
C ASP A 125 1.51 9.20 -19.47
N TRP A 126 0.67 10.13 -19.04
CA TRP A 126 0.66 10.62 -17.66
C TRP A 126 0.29 9.55 -16.63
N THR A 127 -0.40 8.47 -17.02
CA THR A 127 -0.80 7.41 -16.09
C THR A 127 0.44 6.61 -15.66
N ALA A 128 1.24 6.16 -16.64
CA ALA A 128 2.49 5.45 -16.38
C ALA A 128 3.47 6.32 -15.58
N TRP A 129 3.58 7.61 -15.92
CA TRP A 129 4.44 8.56 -15.19
C TRP A 129 3.99 8.74 -13.74
N ARG A 130 2.68 8.89 -13.48
CA ARG A 130 2.14 9.04 -12.11
C ARG A 130 2.31 7.77 -11.29
N THR A 131 2.04 6.59 -11.86
CA THR A 131 2.26 5.32 -11.17
C THR A 131 3.71 5.19 -10.73
N TRP A 132 4.66 5.45 -11.63
CA TRP A 132 6.08 5.45 -11.30
C TRP A 132 6.41 6.46 -10.19
N GLY A 133 5.99 7.72 -10.31
CA GLY A 133 6.29 8.74 -9.30
C GLY A 133 5.72 8.39 -7.91
N ARG A 134 4.49 7.86 -7.88
CA ARG A 134 3.79 7.52 -6.63
C ARG A 134 4.34 6.27 -5.97
N ASP A 135 4.65 5.22 -6.73
CA ASP A 135 5.21 3.98 -6.18
C ASP A 135 6.58 4.23 -5.50
N ASN A 136 7.33 5.23 -5.97
CA ASN A 136 8.56 5.66 -5.34
C ASN A 136 8.33 6.56 -4.11
N LEU A 137 7.55 7.64 -4.23
CA LEU A 137 7.45 8.67 -3.18
C LEU A 137 6.48 8.29 -2.04
N LEU A 138 5.34 7.69 -2.36
CA LEU A 138 4.24 7.48 -1.42
C LEU A 138 4.64 6.65 -0.19
N PRO A 139 5.45 5.57 -0.31
CA PRO A 139 5.87 4.79 0.85
C PRO A 139 6.73 5.59 1.84
N TRP A 140 7.62 6.47 1.36
CA TRP A 140 8.45 7.32 2.22
C TRP A 140 7.63 8.34 3.00
N PHE A 141 6.71 9.04 2.31
CA PHE A 141 5.77 9.92 3.00
C PHE A 141 4.84 9.15 3.97
N GLY A 142 4.53 7.89 3.65
CA GLY A 142 3.85 6.96 4.53
C GLY A 142 4.58 6.75 5.86
N GLN A 143 5.92 6.61 5.85
CA GLN A 143 6.73 6.49 7.07
C GLN A 143 6.69 7.77 7.91
N VAL A 144 6.73 8.95 7.27
CA VAL A 144 6.60 10.24 7.96
C VAL A 144 5.23 10.40 8.60
N ARG A 145 4.16 9.97 7.91
CA ARG A 145 2.80 9.96 8.45
C ARG A 145 2.67 9.03 9.66
N THR A 146 3.19 7.81 9.55
CA THR A 146 3.22 6.84 10.65
C THR A 146 4.03 7.37 11.83
N LEU A 147 5.16 8.04 11.58
CA LEU A 147 5.95 8.70 12.61
C LEU A 147 5.13 9.74 13.39
N PHE A 148 4.37 10.60 12.70
CA PHE A 148 3.49 11.57 13.35
C PHE A 148 2.36 10.90 14.14
N ASP A 149 1.75 9.86 13.60
CA ASP A 149 0.71 9.09 14.27
C ASP A 149 1.21 8.45 15.57
N ARG A 150 2.38 7.80 15.52
CA ARG A 150 3.08 7.24 16.69
C ARG A 150 3.49 8.30 17.70
N ALA A 151 3.65 9.55 17.26
CA ALA A 151 3.91 10.70 18.12
C ALA A 151 2.65 11.27 18.79
N GLY A 152 1.47 10.70 18.55
CA GLY A 152 0.18 11.19 19.05
C GLY A 152 -0.40 12.33 18.23
N VAL A 153 0.08 12.54 17.00
CA VAL A 153 -0.39 13.59 16.09
C VAL A 153 -0.85 12.94 14.78
N PRO A 154 -2.00 12.24 14.78
CA PRO A 154 -2.48 11.53 13.60
C PRO A 154 -2.66 12.49 12.43
N VAL A 155 -1.97 12.19 11.33
CA VAL A 155 -2.18 12.85 10.04
C VAL A 155 -3.14 11.96 9.25
N ALA A 156 -4.43 12.18 9.45
CA ALA A 156 -5.48 11.38 8.82
C ALA A 156 -5.55 11.67 7.31
N LEU A 157 -5.26 10.65 6.50
CA LEU A 157 -5.56 10.63 5.08
C LEU A 157 -7.03 10.24 4.93
N ARG A 158 -7.89 11.24 4.83
CA ARG A 158 -9.31 10.99 4.65
C ARG A 158 -9.55 10.46 3.24
N LEU A 159 -10.51 9.56 3.07
CA LEU A 159 -10.83 9.00 1.75
C LEU A 159 -11.26 10.07 0.73
N ASP A 160 -11.84 11.18 1.20
CA ASP A 160 -12.23 12.34 0.39
C ASP A 160 -11.04 13.23 -0.02
N THR A 161 -9.87 13.08 0.60
CA THR A 161 -8.65 13.85 0.28
C THR A 161 -7.50 12.99 -0.27
N ARG A 162 -7.72 11.68 -0.44
CA ARG A 162 -6.70 10.75 -0.96
C ARG A 162 -6.21 11.12 -2.35
N GLU A 163 -7.13 11.37 -3.28
CA GLU A 163 -6.81 11.76 -4.66
C GLU A 163 -6.03 13.08 -4.67
N THR A 164 -6.49 14.06 -3.91
CA THR A 164 -5.82 15.35 -3.71
C THR A 164 -4.39 15.19 -3.18
N TYR A 165 -4.16 14.18 -2.33
CA TYR A 165 -2.85 13.92 -1.76
C TYR A 165 -1.90 13.28 -2.77
N GLU A 166 -2.41 12.36 -3.57
CA GLU A 166 -1.68 11.75 -4.67
C GLU A 166 -1.33 12.79 -5.76
N GLU A 167 -2.27 13.68 -6.12
CA GLU A 167 -2.00 14.81 -7.01
C GLU A 167 -0.92 15.74 -6.46
N PHE A 168 -0.96 16.04 -5.16
CA PHE A 168 0.07 16.86 -4.54
C PHE A 168 1.46 16.24 -4.66
N LEU A 169 1.58 14.91 -4.53
CA LEU A 169 2.85 14.20 -4.75
C LEU A 169 3.26 14.20 -6.23
N ASP A 170 2.32 14.13 -7.17
CA ASP A 170 2.61 14.33 -8.59
C ASP A 170 3.22 15.73 -8.83
N GLY A 171 2.68 16.75 -8.17
CA GLY A 171 3.22 18.12 -8.18
C GLY A 171 4.63 18.23 -7.60
N VAL A 172 4.91 17.51 -6.50
CA VAL A 172 6.26 17.42 -5.92
C VAL A 172 7.23 16.84 -6.95
N ARG A 173 6.89 15.69 -7.54
CA ARG A 173 7.73 14.99 -8.53
C ARG A 173 7.96 15.84 -9.77
N LEU A 174 6.93 16.47 -10.33
CA LEU A 174 7.08 17.30 -11.52
C LEU A 174 7.92 18.55 -11.25
N THR A 175 7.80 19.16 -10.07
CA THR A 175 8.64 20.30 -9.67
C THR A 175 10.11 19.91 -9.59
N ASP A 176 10.39 18.70 -9.08
CA ASP A 176 11.72 18.14 -8.96
C ASP A 176 12.36 17.88 -10.34
N ILE A 177 11.66 17.17 -11.22
CA ILE A 177 12.09 16.92 -12.62
C ILE A 177 12.38 18.23 -13.36
N LEU A 178 11.53 19.25 -13.21
CA LEU A 178 11.75 20.55 -13.84
C LEU A 178 12.92 21.32 -13.21
N THR A 179 13.20 21.12 -11.92
CA THR A 179 14.34 21.74 -11.24
C THR A 179 15.66 21.15 -11.73
N ASP A 180 15.68 19.83 -11.91
CA ASP A 180 16.88 19.08 -12.30
C ASP A 180 16.99 18.82 -13.80
N LEU A 181 16.09 19.40 -14.60
CA LEU A 181 16.04 19.26 -16.05
C LEU A 181 17.41 19.44 -16.75
N SER A 182 18.23 20.41 -16.34
CA SER A 182 19.57 20.58 -16.92
C SER A 182 20.52 19.40 -16.63
N ALA A 183 20.40 18.81 -15.44
CA ALA A 183 21.21 17.67 -15.04
C ALA A 183 20.72 16.39 -15.75
N ASP A 184 19.41 16.19 -15.81
CA ASP A 184 18.79 15.05 -16.51
C ASP A 184 19.12 15.05 -18.00
N LEU A 185 18.97 16.20 -18.66
CA LEU A 185 19.32 16.34 -20.08
C LEU A 185 20.81 16.12 -20.35
N ALA A 186 21.69 16.58 -19.46
CA ALA A 186 23.13 16.32 -19.58
C ALA A 186 23.47 14.82 -19.46
N GLN A 187 22.59 14.04 -18.83
CA GLN A 187 22.67 12.59 -18.73
C GLN A 187 21.90 11.85 -19.84
N GLY A 188 21.21 12.58 -20.72
CA GLY A 188 20.38 12.04 -21.80
C GLY A 188 18.99 11.57 -21.35
N ASP A 189 18.58 11.91 -20.13
CA ASP A 189 17.30 11.54 -19.56
C ASP A 189 16.26 12.67 -19.79
N LEU A 190 15.05 12.28 -20.19
CA LEU A 190 13.90 13.18 -20.35
C LEU A 190 12.71 12.54 -19.64
N LEU A 191 12.57 12.83 -18.34
CA LEU A 191 11.62 12.17 -17.44
C LEU A 191 10.19 12.75 -17.53
N LEU A 192 9.74 13.05 -18.74
CA LEU A 192 8.40 13.54 -19.06
C LEU A 192 7.71 12.56 -20.01
N PRO A 193 6.40 12.35 -19.89
CA PRO A 193 5.69 11.45 -20.79
C PRO A 193 5.53 12.05 -22.19
N ASP A 194 5.46 11.19 -23.22
CA ASP A 194 5.22 11.61 -24.62
C ASP A 194 4.00 12.52 -24.75
N GLU A 195 2.94 12.20 -24.00
CA GLU A 195 1.71 12.98 -23.92
C GLU A 195 1.94 14.45 -23.53
N ALA A 196 2.94 14.75 -22.70
CA ALA A 196 3.28 16.13 -22.31
C ALA A 196 3.73 16.99 -23.50
N PHE A 197 4.34 16.36 -24.51
CA PHE A 197 4.86 17.06 -25.70
C PHE A 197 3.82 17.23 -26.81
N GLY A 198 2.69 16.51 -26.75
CA GLY A 198 1.69 16.50 -27.82
C GLY A 198 1.15 17.90 -28.17
N ASN A 199 0.98 18.77 -27.16
CA ASN A 199 0.51 20.14 -27.35
C ASN A 199 1.63 21.14 -27.71
N HIS A 200 2.87 20.68 -27.74
CA HIS A 200 4.07 21.51 -27.95
C HIS A 200 5.02 20.82 -28.94
N PRO A 201 4.62 20.63 -30.21
CA PRO A 201 5.40 19.86 -31.18
C PRO A 201 6.82 20.43 -31.38
N GLY A 202 7.79 19.52 -31.48
CA GLY A 202 9.22 19.87 -31.63
C GLY A 202 9.96 20.16 -30.32
N SER A 203 9.25 20.39 -29.21
CA SER A 203 9.89 20.70 -27.91
C SER A 203 10.74 19.55 -27.36
N ALA A 204 10.33 18.28 -27.52
CA ALA A 204 11.12 17.12 -27.09
C ALA A 204 12.48 17.06 -27.81
N ALA A 205 12.47 17.22 -29.14
CA ALA A 205 13.68 17.25 -29.94
C ALA A 205 14.57 18.44 -29.58
N ASP A 206 13.98 19.63 -29.37
CA ASP A 206 14.74 20.81 -28.95
C ASP A 206 15.40 20.63 -27.59
N LEU A 207 14.69 20.06 -26.60
CA LEU A 207 15.25 19.73 -25.29
C LEU A 207 16.41 18.73 -25.39
N ALA A 208 16.25 17.66 -26.17
CA ALA A 208 17.29 16.65 -26.39
C ALA A 208 18.57 17.24 -27.02
N HIS A 209 18.44 18.32 -27.81
CA HIS A 209 19.58 19.05 -28.39
C HIS A 209 20.03 20.25 -27.55
N GLY A 210 19.47 20.44 -26.34
CA GLY A 210 19.78 21.58 -25.46
C GLY A 210 19.38 22.94 -26.03
N ARG A 211 18.39 23.00 -26.91
CA ARG A 211 17.93 24.23 -27.57
C ARG A 211 16.71 24.81 -26.86
N TRP A 212 16.79 26.09 -26.53
CA TRP A 212 15.64 26.84 -26.02
C TRP A 212 14.85 27.47 -27.16
N SER A 213 13.76 26.82 -27.58
CA SER A 213 12.84 27.33 -28.60
C SER A 213 11.56 27.90 -28.00
N PRO A 214 10.73 28.63 -28.78
CA PRO A 214 9.40 29.03 -28.32
C PRO A 214 8.52 27.85 -27.89
N ALA A 215 8.65 26.69 -28.55
CA ALA A 215 7.93 25.47 -28.19
C ALA A 215 8.37 24.93 -26.81
N VAL A 216 9.68 24.92 -26.54
CA VAL A 216 10.22 24.56 -25.21
C VAL A 216 9.74 25.55 -24.15
N SER A 217 9.79 26.85 -24.42
CA SER A 217 9.30 27.86 -23.48
C SER A 217 7.82 27.64 -23.15
N ALA A 218 6.98 27.36 -24.16
CA ALA A 218 5.56 27.09 -23.96
C ALA A 218 5.31 25.81 -23.17
N LEU A 219 6.08 24.74 -23.45
CA LEU A 219 6.01 23.48 -22.68
C LEU A 219 6.35 23.71 -21.21
N ILE A 220 7.47 24.40 -20.92
CA ILE A 220 7.88 24.66 -19.54
C ILE A 220 6.80 25.45 -18.80
N THR A 221 6.25 26.50 -19.41
CA THR A 221 5.13 27.28 -18.83
C THR A 221 3.89 26.42 -18.58
N HIS A 222 3.57 25.48 -19.47
CA HIS A 222 2.48 24.53 -19.25
C HIS A 222 2.76 23.65 -18.03
N LEU A 223 3.93 23.01 -17.99
CA LEU A 223 4.29 22.06 -16.94
C LEU A 223 4.42 22.72 -15.57
N THR A 224 4.97 23.93 -15.49
CA THR A 224 5.01 24.70 -14.24
C THR A 224 3.61 25.12 -13.80
N GLY A 225 2.72 25.47 -14.74
CA GLY A 225 1.30 25.72 -14.46
C GLY A 225 0.58 24.50 -13.87
N LEU A 226 0.80 23.33 -14.47
CA LEU A 226 0.24 22.06 -14.01
C LEU A 226 0.77 21.68 -12.61
N ALA A 227 2.09 21.73 -12.41
CA ALA A 227 2.72 21.48 -11.11
C ALA A 227 2.18 22.45 -10.05
N ARG A 228 2.00 23.74 -10.39
CA ARG A 228 1.48 24.77 -9.49
C ARG A 228 0.06 24.46 -9.04
N GLN A 229 -0.79 23.96 -9.93
CA GLN A 229 -2.14 23.49 -9.59
C GLN A 229 -2.06 22.32 -8.61
N TRP A 230 -1.25 21.32 -8.92
CA TRP A 230 -1.11 20.11 -8.09
C TRP A 230 -0.54 20.36 -6.70
N VAL A 231 0.44 21.26 -6.55
CA VAL A 231 0.97 21.60 -5.21
C VAL A 231 0.09 22.57 -4.43
N THR A 232 -0.96 23.13 -5.05
CA THR A 232 -1.89 24.09 -4.43
C THR A 232 -3.21 23.42 -4.07
N GLN A 233 -3.19 22.62 -3.00
CA GLN A 233 -4.34 21.83 -2.57
C GLN A 233 -4.79 22.24 -1.16
N GLU A 234 -5.67 23.24 -1.09
CA GLU A 234 -6.15 23.81 0.19
C GLU A 234 -6.96 22.81 1.03
N THR A 235 -7.58 21.83 0.38
CA THR A 235 -8.38 20.79 1.04
C THR A 235 -7.52 19.78 1.80
N LEU A 236 -6.23 19.64 1.50
CA LEU A 236 -5.36 18.66 2.16
C LEU A 236 -5.15 18.93 3.65
N SER A 237 -5.08 20.20 4.03
CA SER A 237 -4.88 20.59 5.43
C SER A 237 -6.18 20.67 6.23
N ARG A 238 -7.35 20.46 5.59
CA ARG A 238 -8.65 20.54 6.25
C ARG A 238 -8.80 19.41 7.27
N GLY A 239 -8.92 19.79 8.54
CA GLY A 239 -9.02 18.84 9.65
C GLY A 239 -7.69 18.22 10.07
N MET A 240 -6.56 18.67 9.50
CA MET A 240 -5.23 18.29 9.93
C MET A 240 -4.83 19.07 11.19
N HIS A 241 -4.04 18.45 12.07
CA HIS A 241 -3.43 19.15 13.19
C HIS A 241 -2.62 20.39 12.72
N PRO A 242 -2.66 21.54 13.42
CA PRO A 242 -2.00 22.77 12.99
C PRO A 242 -0.49 22.64 12.71
N GLY A 243 0.19 21.76 13.45
CA GLY A 243 1.60 21.44 13.27
C GLY A 243 1.92 20.89 11.87
N PRO A 244 1.48 19.66 11.53
CA PRO A 244 1.63 19.10 10.19
C PRO A 244 1.05 20.00 9.09
N ALA A 245 -0.08 20.69 9.33
CA ALA A 245 -0.64 21.64 8.38
C ALA A 245 0.33 22.80 8.09
N THR A 246 1.02 23.33 9.11
CA THR A 246 2.04 24.37 8.94
C THR A 246 3.21 23.87 8.08
N VAL A 247 3.64 22.63 8.28
CA VAL A 247 4.70 21.99 7.47
C VAL A 247 4.25 21.88 6.01
N LEU A 248 3.07 21.31 5.77
CA LEU A 248 2.52 21.10 4.43
C LEU A 248 2.33 22.42 3.66
N HIS A 249 1.72 23.44 4.29
CA HIS A 249 1.55 24.75 3.67
C HIS A 249 2.89 25.41 3.34
N THR A 250 3.89 25.25 4.22
CA THR A 250 5.23 25.79 3.98
C THR A 250 5.91 25.06 2.82
N MET A 251 5.76 23.74 2.74
CA MET A 251 6.28 22.94 1.62
C MET A 251 5.65 23.37 0.30
N ALA A 252 4.31 23.47 0.24
CA ALA A 252 3.59 23.97 -0.94
C ALA A 252 4.07 25.39 -1.35
N ALA A 253 4.31 26.28 -0.38
CA ALA A 253 4.83 27.62 -0.67
C ALA A 253 6.27 27.60 -1.22
N LEU A 254 7.14 26.72 -0.70
CA LEU A 254 8.51 26.55 -1.22
C LEU A 254 8.51 25.95 -2.63
N LEU A 255 7.66 24.96 -2.90
CA LEU A 255 7.49 24.37 -4.23
C LEU A 255 7.00 25.41 -5.24
N ARG A 256 6.01 26.24 -4.89
CA ARG A 256 5.58 27.35 -5.76
C ARG A 256 6.69 28.36 -6.04
N ALA A 257 7.49 28.71 -5.03
CA ALA A 257 8.63 29.59 -5.23
C ALA A 257 9.72 28.96 -6.12
N GLN A 258 9.87 27.64 -6.09
CA GLN A 258 10.74 26.88 -6.99
C GLN A 258 10.20 26.93 -8.42
N LEU A 259 8.89 26.73 -8.62
CA LEU A 259 8.24 26.87 -9.93
C LEU A 259 8.37 28.28 -10.50
N ASP A 260 8.22 29.33 -9.67
CA ASP A 260 8.47 30.72 -10.11
C ASP A 260 9.93 30.93 -10.56
N ALA A 261 10.89 30.27 -9.90
CA ALA A 261 12.30 30.33 -10.29
C ALA A 261 12.55 29.58 -11.62
N ILE A 262 11.87 28.47 -11.86
CA ILE A 262 11.90 27.72 -13.13
C ILE A 262 11.34 28.59 -14.26
N ASP A 263 10.16 29.18 -14.07
CA ASP A 263 9.53 30.07 -15.06
C ASP A 263 10.43 31.27 -15.41
N THR A 264 11.12 31.83 -14.41
CA THR A 264 11.99 33.00 -14.59
C THR A 264 13.34 32.64 -15.23
N ALA A 265 13.79 31.38 -15.15
CA ALA A 265 15.10 30.97 -15.63
C ALA A 265 15.25 31.09 -17.15
N GLY A 266 14.16 30.90 -17.90
CA GLY A 266 14.16 30.90 -19.36
C GLY A 266 15.25 29.96 -19.93
N PRO A 267 16.06 30.41 -20.91
CA PRO A 267 17.13 29.59 -21.49
C PRO A 267 18.20 29.10 -20.49
N ALA A 268 18.33 29.72 -19.32
CA ALA A 268 19.28 29.25 -18.31
C ALA A 268 18.84 27.93 -17.67
N LEU A 269 17.56 27.56 -17.76
CA LEU A 269 17.02 26.31 -17.25
C LEU A 269 17.72 25.07 -17.81
N LEU A 270 18.18 25.13 -19.07
CA LEU A 270 18.89 24.01 -19.72
C LEU A 270 20.37 23.91 -19.33
N ARG A 271 20.88 24.80 -18.48
CA ARG A 271 22.30 24.87 -18.11
C ARG A 271 22.54 24.76 -16.61
N THR A 272 21.65 25.34 -15.81
CA THR A 272 21.83 25.41 -14.36
C THR A 272 20.48 25.24 -13.65
N PRO A 273 20.41 24.44 -12.57
CA PRO A 273 19.19 24.25 -11.82
C PRO A 273 18.78 25.57 -11.16
N PRO A 274 17.56 26.08 -11.40
CA PRO A 274 17.10 27.34 -10.85
C PRO A 274 16.88 27.21 -9.34
N ARG A 275 17.08 28.30 -8.61
CA ARG A 275 16.83 28.36 -7.17
C ARG A 275 16.06 29.64 -6.81
N PRO A 276 15.07 29.57 -5.91
CA PRO A 276 14.36 30.74 -5.42
C PRO A 276 15.33 31.72 -4.74
N ALA A 277 15.06 33.01 -4.90
CA ALA A 277 15.83 34.05 -4.24
C ALA A 277 15.86 33.82 -2.70
N PRO A 278 17.00 34.05 -2.02
CA PRO A 278 17.11 33.88 -0.58
C PRO A 278 16.06 34.67 0.21
N LEU A 279 15.70 35.86 -0.27
CA LEU A 279 14.67 36.70 0.33
C LEU A 279 13.27 36.07 0.24
N THR A 280 12.92 35.45 -0.89
CA THR A 280 11.64 34.74 -1.06
C THR A 280 11.55 33.57 -0.10
N ARG A 281 12.62 32.77 0.01
CA ARG A 281 12.69 31.66 0.99
C ARG A 281 12.57 32.18 2.42
N ALA A 282 13.23 33.28 2.76
CA ALA A 282 13.13 33.89 4.08
C ALA A 282 11.70 34.36 4.40
N ARG A 283 11.01 34.98 3.44
CA ARG A 283 9.62 35.44 3.58
C ARG A 283 8.64 34.29 3.80
N ILE A 284 8.90 33.11 3.22
CA ILE A 284 8.10 31.89 3.44
C ILE A 284 8.41 31.27 4.80
N LEU A 285 9.70 31.11 5.14
CA LEU A 285 10.13 30.38 6.32
C LEU A 285 9.99 31.17 7.64
N ALA A 286 10.17 32.49 7.62
CA ALA A 286 10.08 33.31 8.83
C ALA A 286 8.72 33.21 9.54
N PRO A 287 7.56 33.41 8.88
CA PRO A 287 6.27 33.25 9.53
C PRO A 287 6.00 31.81 9.96
N ALA A 288 6.45 30.81 9.18
CA ALA A 288 6.32 29.40 9.53
C ALA A 288 7.09 29.07 10.83
N ARG A 289 8.32 29.58 10.98
CA ARG A 289 9.14 29.40 12.20
C ARG A 289 8.53 30.07 13.43
N ALA A 290 7.85 31.20 13.26
CA ALA A 290 7.14 31.86 14.35
C ALA A 290 5.87 31.10 14.75
N ARG A 291 5.14 30.52 13.79
CA ARG A 291 3.88 29.78 14.03
C ARG A 291 4.10 28.37 14.56
N ALA A 292 5.17 27.69 14.12
CA ALA A 292 5.35 26.27 14.44
C ALA A 292 5.36 25.97 15.95
N PRO A 293 6.08 26.70 16.83
CA PRO A 293 6.05 26.44 18.27
C PRO A 293 4.64 26.51 18.87
N LEU A 294 3.82 27.48 18.43
CA LEU A 294 2.43 27.63 18.85
C LEU A 294 1.55 26.50 18.30
N ALA A 295 1.78 26.11 17.05
CA ALA A 295 1.05 25.01 16.41
C ALA A 295 1.30 23.66 17.09
N TRP A 296 2.48 23.48 17.71
CA TRP A 296 2.84 22.26 18.44
C TRP A 296 2.61 22.35 19.95
N SER A 297 2.36 23.53 20.52
CA SER A 297 2.15 23.69 21.97
C SER A 297 0.81 23.13 22.45
N LEU A 298 -0.14 22.89 21.55
CA LEU A 298 -1.49 22.41 21.86
C LEU A 298 -1.58 20.89 22.03
N THR A 299 -0.52 20.14 21.70
CA THR A 299 -0.57 18.68 21.69
C THR A 299 0.66 18.08 22.36
N PRO A 300 0.51 17.36 23.49
CA PRO A 300 1.62 16.64 24.09
C PRO A 300 2.07 15.52 23.15
N LEU A 301 3.35 15.55 22.76
CA LEU A 301 3.92 14.48 21.94
C LEU A 301 4.15 13.23 22.78
N THR A 302 3.71 12.10 22.25
CA THR A 302 4.02 10.79 22.82
C THR A 302 5.30 10.29 22.16
N VAL A 303 6.41 10.26 22.89
CA VAL A 303 7.60 9.56 22.39
C VAL A 303 7.50 8.12 22.90
N PRO A 304 7.45 7.10 22.02
CA PRO A 304 7.44 5.72 22.46
C PRO A 304 8.64 5.44 23.40
N PRO A 305 8.45 4.67 24.48
CA PRO A 305 9.56 4.33 25.36
C PRO A 305 10.67 3.65 24.56
N ALA A 306 11.92 4.03 24.83
CA ALA A 306 13.08 3.45 24.16
C ALA A 306 13.07 1.94 24.37
N HIS A 307 13.08 1.17 23.28
CA HIS A 307 13.23 -0.27 23.39
C HIS A 307 14.65 -0.53 23.91
N GLN A 308 14.77 -0.96 25.17
CA GLN A 308 16.00 -1.61 25.60
C GLN A 308 16.08 -2.92 24.82
N HIS A 309 17.15 -3.10 24.04
CA HIS A 309 17.45 -4.39 23.46
C HIS A 309 17.59 -5.38 24.62
N ALA A 310 16.64 -6.30 24.74
CA ALA A 310 16.76 -7.42 25.67
C ALA A 310 17.96 -8.26 25.20
N HIS A 311 19.11 -8.05 25.82
CA HIS A 311 20.18 -9.03 25.80
C HIS A 311 19.62 -10.33 26.39
N GLY A 312 19.51 -11.36 25.55
CA GLY A 312 19.23 -12.72 26.01
C GLY A 312 17.79 -13.20 25.81
N ARG A 313 17.41 -13.44 24.55
CA ARG A 313 16.79 -14.71 24.12
C ARG A 313 16.73 -14.69 22.60
N ARG A 314 17.50 -15.56 21.94
CA ARG A 314 17.35 -15.89 20.52
C ARG A 314 15.93 -16.43 20.30
N PRO A 315 15.04 -15.77 19.54
CA PRO A 315 14.14 -16.51 18.68
C PRO A 315 14.99 -16.89 17.46
N THR A 316 15.12 -18.19 17.20
CA THR A 316 15.69 -18.71 15.97
C THR A 316 14.81 -18.25 14.80
N LEU A 317 15.14 -17.08 14.25
CA LEU A 317 14.66 -16.63 12.94
C LEU A 317 15.71 -17.05 11.92
N THR A 318 15.47 -18.24 11.38
CA THR A 318 16.23 -18.82 10.28
C THR A 318 15.96 -18.03 9.01
N ARG A 319 17.01 -17.40 8.47
CA ARG A 319 17.31 -17.05 7.06
C ARG A 319 16.13 -17.07 6.06
N PRO A 320 15.81 -15.97 5.33
CA PRO A 320 15.14 -16.13 4.04
C PRO A 320 16.20 -16.58 3.04
N ALA A 321 16.30 -17.90 2.90
CA ALA A 321 16.79 -18.49 1.66
C ALA A 321 15.70 -18.23 0.61
N HIS A 322 16.08 -17.79 -0.59
CA HIS A 322 15.31 -18.18 -1.76
C HIS A 322 15.09 -19.70 -1.68
N THR A 323 13.83 -20.13 -1.81
CA THR A 323 13.33 -21.52 -1.68
C THR A 323 13.42 -22.18 -0.29
N ALA A 324 12.70 -21.67 0.71
CA ALA A 324 12.11 -22.57 1.71
C ALA A 324 10.72 -22.97 1.18
N ALA A 325 10.53 -24.24 0.82
CA ALA A 325 9.23 -24.74 0.41
C ALA A 325 8.21 -24.54 1.55
N PHE A 326 7.04 -23.97 1.25
CA PHE A 326 5.93 -23.90 2.20
C PHE A 326 5.60 -25.31 2.70
N ARG A 327 5.16 -25.41 3.97
CA ARG A 327 4.76 -26.71 4.51
C ARG A 327 3.48 -27.15 3.81
N PRO A 328 3.33 -28.46 3.50
CA PRO A 328 2.03 -28.98 3.12
C PRO A 328 1.07 -28.84 4.32
N PRO A 329 -0.24 -28.69 4.07
CA PRO A 329 -1.23 -28.70 5.13
C PRO A 329 -1.16 -30.01 5.95
N PRO A 330 -1.49 -29.97 7.25
CA PRO A 330 -1.51 -31.17 8.07
C PRO A 330 -2.58 -32.16 7.56
N PRO A 331 -2.34 -33.49 7.63
CA PRO A 331 -3.32 -34.48 7.21
C PRO A 331 -4.58 -34.42 8.09
N HIS A 332 -5.73 -34.75 7.51
CA HIS A 332 -6.98 -34.81 8.25
C HIS A 332 -6.96 -35.92 9.32
N PRO A 333 -7.52 -35.71 10.53
CA PRO A 333 -7.55 -36.72 11.58
C PRO A 333 -8.21 -38.05 11.20
N SER A 334 -9.14 -38.07 10.24
CA SER A 334 -9.77 -39.30 9.76
C SER A 334 -8.87 -40.15 8.85
N GLY A 335 -7.74 -39.61 8.38
CA GLY A 335 -6.86 -40.26 7.41
C GLY A 335 -7.35 -40.24 5.96
N GLU A 336 -8.52 -39.64 5.69
CA GLU A 336 -9.00 -39.40 4.33
C GLU A 336 -8.02 -38.50 3.55
N ARG A 337 -7.87 -38.80 2.27
CA ARG A 337 -6.97 -38.10 1.35
C ARG A 337 -7.78 -37.25 0.37
N PRO A 338 -7.21 -36.17 -0.18
CA PRO A 338 -7.89 -35.36 -1.18
C PRO A 338 -8.30 -36.20 -2.39
N PRO A 339 -9.47 -35.92 -2.99
CA PRO A 339 -9.89 -36.58 -4.23
C PRO A 339 -8.97 -36.17 -5.39
N GLU A 340 -8.77 -37.09 -6.33
CA GLU A 340 -8.06 -36.78 -7.57
C GLU A 340 -9.00 -36.06 -8.54
N ILE A 341 -8.82 -34.74 -8.64
CA ILE A 341 -9.60 -33.89 -9.55
C ILE A 341 -8.65 -33.30 -10.60
N ALA A 342 -8.94 -33.53 -11.87
CA ALA A 342 -8.18 -32.92 -12.96
C ALA A 342 -8.25 -31.39 -12.85
N SER A 343 -7.12 -30.71 -13.01
CA SER A 343 -7.03 -29.25 -12.85
C SER A 343 -8.01 -28.47 -13.74
N ALA A 344 -8.29 -28.97 -14.94
CA ALA A 344 -9.26 -28.39 -15.87
C ALA A 344 -10.72 -28.44 -15.40
N HIS A 345 -11.04 -29.27 -14.40
CA HIS A 345 -12.38 -29.43 -13.84
C HIS A 345 -12.54 -28.78 -12.46
N LEU A 346 -11.44 -28.37 -11.82
CA LEU A 346 -11.52 -27.63 -10.56
C LEU A 346 -12.16 -26.25 -10.79
N PRO A 347 -13.05 -25.79 -9.89
CA PRO A 347 -13.44 -24.39 -9.88
C PRO A 347 -12.20 -23.54 -9.64
N ALA A 348 -12.04 -22.46 -10.41
CA ALA A 348 -11.00 -21.47 -10.17
C ALA A 348 -11.26 -20.72 -8.86
N HIS A 349 -12.54 -20.48 -8.54
CA HIS A 349 -12.96 -19.73 -7.36
C HIS A 349 -14.17 -20.34 -6.66
N VAL A 350 -14.00 -20.64 -5.37
CA VAL A 350 -15.08 -21.06 -4.47
C VAL A 350 -15.38 -19.96 -3.46
N ALA A 351 -16.65 -19.58 -3.33
CA ALA A 351 -17.12 -18.63 -2.31
C ALA A 351 -17.99 -19.36 -1.28
N VAL A 352 -17.75 -19.14 0.01
CA VAL A 352 -18.40 -19.88 1.09
C VAL A 352 -19.18 -18.96 2.04
N ILE A 353 -20.47 -19.24 2.21
CA ILE A 353 -21.32 -18.63 3.24
C ILE A 353 -21.35 -19.56 4.45
N MET A 354 -20.62 -19.17 5.50
CA MET A 354 -20.38 -19.93 6.72
C MET A 354 -21.54 -19.80 7.73
N ASP A 355 -22.71 -20.34 7.40
CA ASP A 355 -23.93 -20.21 8.20
C ASP A 355 -24.08 -21.35 9.22
N GLY A 356 -24.83 -21.11 10.29
CA GLY A 356 -25.18 -22.10 11.30
C GLY A 356 -24.44 -21.99 12.62
N ASN A 357 -23.43 -21.11 12.75
CA ASN A 357 -22.64 -20.92 13.99
C ASN A 357 -23.52 -20.74 15.24
N GLY A 358 -24.44 -19.76 15.23
CA GLY A 358 -25.30 -19.50 16.38
C GLY A 358 -26.32 -20.61 16.65
N ARG A 359 -26.86 -21.26 15.60
CA ARG A 359 -27.79 -22.39 15.71
C ARG A 359 -27.11 -23.62 16.31
N TRP A 360 -25.86 -23.87 15.91
CA TRP A 360 -25.03 -24.95 16.43
C TRP A 360 -24.80 -24.83 17.93
N ALA A 361 -24.50 -23.62 18.41
CA ALA A 361 -24.32 -23.34 19.83
C ALA A 361 -25.62 -23.52 20.61
N GLN A 362 -26.74 -22.98 20.09
CA GLN A 362 -28.05 -23.12 20.72
C GLN A 362 -28.50 -24.58 20.85
N GLN A 363 -28.29 -25.40 19.82
CA GLN A 363 -28.60 -26.85 19.85
C GLN A 363 -27.81 -27.61 20.94
N ARG A 364 -26.68 -27.06 21.39
CA ARG A 364 -25.81 -27.64 22.41
C ARG A 364 -25.92 -26.94 23.78
N GLY A 365 -26.86 -26.01 23.93
CA GLY A 365 -27.02 -25.23 25.16
C GLY A 365 -25.85 -24.27 25.45
N LEU A 366 -25.08 -23.90 24.43
CA LEU A 366 -23.90 -23.04 24.54
C LEU A 366 -24.21 -21.59 24.12
N PRO A 367 -23.46 -20.60 24.64
CA PRO A 367 -23.49 -19.23 24.13
C PRO A 367 -23.12 -19.15 22.64
N ARG A 368 -23.73 -18.23 21.90
CA ARG A 368 -23.54 -18.10 20.43
C ARG A 368 -22.08 -17.91 19.99
N HIS A 369 -21.26 -17.24 20.81
CA HIS A 369 -19.84 -17.04 20.51
C HIS A 369 -19.03 -18.34 20.51
N GLU A 370 -19.45 -19.39 21.23
CA GLU A 370 -18.80 -20.71 21.18
C GLU A 370 -18.98 -21.36 19.79
N GLY A 371 -20.12 -21.14 19.14
CA GLY A 371 -20.34 -21.58 17.77
C GLY A 371 -19.39 -20.89 16.80
N HIS A 372 -19.14 -19.59 16.96
CA HIS A 372 -18.16 -18.85 16.18
C HIS A 372 -16.72 -19.34 16.41
N ARG A 373 -16.35 -19.65 17.66
CA ARG A 373 -15.05 -20.24 17.99
C ARG A 373 -14.86 -21.60 17.31
N ALA A 374 -15.85 -22.48 17.37
CA ALA A 374 -15.82 -23.76 16.67
C ALA A 374 -15.76 -23.57 15.14
N GLY A 375 -16.47 -22.58 14.62
CA GLY A 375 -16.41 -22.18 13.22
C GLY A 375 -15.04 -21.72 12.74
N ALA A 376 -14.20 -21.14 13.60
CA ALA A 376 -12.81 -20.82 13.24
C ALA A 376 -11.97 -22.09 13.00
N GLY A 377 -12.26 -23.19 13.70
CA GLY A 377 -11.69 -24.50 13.42
C GLY A 377 -12.06 -25.01 12.02
N ALA A 378 -13.34 -24.90 11.65
CA ALA A 378 -13.82 -25.27 10.32
C ALA A 378 -13.17 -24.44 9.20
N VAL A 379 -12.93 -23.14 9.42
CA VAL A 379 -12.18 -22.28 8.47
C VAL A 379 -10.80 -22.87 8.19
N ARG A 380 -10.06 -23.25 9.24
CA ARG A 380 -8.70 -23.81 9.09
C ARG A 380 -8.73 -25.11 8.29
N GLU A 381 -9.67 -25.99 8.56
CA GLU A 381 -9.82 -27.24 7.81
C GLU A 381 -10.18 -26.99 6.34
N VAL A 382 -11.12 -26.09 6.06
CA VAL A 382 -11.48 -25.74 4.66
C VAL A 382 -10.30 -25.13 3.91
N VAL A 383 -9.47 -24.30 4.56
CA VAL A 383 -8.23 -23.76 3.96
C VAL A 383 -7.21 -24.86 3.69
N HIS A 384 -7.01 -25.80 4.62
CA HIS A 384 -6.16 -26.97 4.39
C HIS A 384 -6.67 -27.81 3.21
N GLY A 385 -7.98 -28.07 3.16
CA GLY A 385 -8.63 -28.80 2.07
C GLY A 385 -8.48 -28.13 0.72
N ALA A 386 -8.57 -26.80 0.67
CA ALA A 386 -8.38 -26.01 -0.54
C ALA A 386 -6.95 -26.11 -1.07
N LEU A 387 -5.95 -26.04 -0.18
CA LEU A 387 -4.55 -26.27 -0.54
C LEU A 387 -4.31 -27.70 -1.03
N ASP A 388 -4.89 -28.70 -0.35
CA ASP A 388 -4.75 -30.13 -0.68
C ASP A 388 -5.18 -30.44 -2.13
N ILE A 389 -6.24 -29.78 -2.63
CA ILE A 389 -6.76 -29.98 -3.99
C ILE A 389 -6.24 -28.96 -5.01
N GLY A 390 -5.38 -28.01 -4.59
CA GLY A 390 -4.83 -26.98 -5.48
C GLY A 390 -5.83 -25.88 -5.90
N LEU A 391 -6.83 -25.59 -5.07
CA LEU A 391 -7.78 -24.49 -5.31
C LEU A 391 -7.04 -23.14 -5.29
N ARG A 392 -7.35 -22.27 -6.26
CA ARG A 392 -6.62 -21.01 -6.45
C ARG A 392 -7.23 -19.84 -5.67
N HIS A 393 -8.56 -19.77 -5.61
CA HIS A 393 -9.28 -18.70 -4.91
C HIS A 393 -10.35 -19.28 -3.99
N LEU A 394 -10.32 -18.85 -2.72
CA LEU A 394 -11.31 -19.16 -1.71
C LEU A 394 -11.78 -17.87 -1.04
N THR A 395 -13.06 -17.53 -1.17
CA THR A 395 -13.62 -16.33 -0.51
C THR A 395 -14.61 -16.71 0.58
N LEU A 396 -14.39 -16.24 1.80
CA LEU A 396 -15.20 -16.59 2.97
C LEU A 396 -16.05 -15.41 3.42
N TYR A 397 -17.35 -15.64 3.63
CA TYR A 397 -18.25 -14.61 4.17
C TYR A 397 -18.14 -14.51 5.70
N THR A 398 -17.10 -13.85 6.17
CA THR A 398 -16.68 -13.83 7.57
C THR A 398 -17.53 -12.92 8.46
N PHE A 399 -17.81 -11.69 8.02
CA PHE A 399 -18.65 -10.74 8.75
C PHE A 399 -19.39 -9.80 7.78
N SER A 400 -20.72 -9.86 7.78
CA SER A 400 -21.56 -9.04 6.87
C SER A 400 -21.91 -7.67 7.45
N THR A 401 -22.24 -6.73 6.57
CA THR A 401 -22.78 -5.41 6.95
C THR A 401 -24.07 -5.50 7.78
N GLU A 402 -24.82 -6.59 7.64
CA GLU A 402 -26.06 -6.86 8.35
C GLU A 402 -25.81 -7.40 9.76
N ASN A 403 -24.61 -7.94 10.05
CA ASN A 403 -24.28 -8.48 11.38
C ASN A 403 -24.11 -7.41 12.46
N TRP A 404 -24.00 -6.13 12.08
CA TRP A 404 -24.05 -5.02 13.02
C TRP A 404 -25.42 -4.84 13.69
N HIS A 405 -26.49 -5.49 13.20
CA HIS A 405 -27.81 -5.49 13.85
C HIS A 405 -27.93 -6.55 14.97
N ARG A 406 -26.88 -7.33 15.22
CA ARG A 406 -26.84 -8.29 16.33
C ARG A 406 -26.58 -7.57 17.65
N ASP A 407 -26.76 -8.28 18.76
CA ASP A 407 -26.41 -7.77 20.09
C ASP A 407 -24.94 -7.36 20.16
N ALA A 408 -24.65 -6.21 20.78
CA ALA A 408 -23.29 -5.64 20.83
C ALA A 408 -22.25 -6.62 21.40
N ALA A 409 -22.60 -7.38 22.44
CA ALA A 409 -21.72 -8.39 23.02
C ALA A 409 -21.39 -9.54 22.05
N GLU A 410 -22.31 -9.90 21.14
CA GLU A 410 -22.02 -10.89 20.10
C GLU A 410 -21.09 -10.30 19.02
N VAL A 411 -21.31 -9.04 18.64
CA VAL A 411 -20.44 -8.34 17.69
C VAL A 411 -19.01 -8.25 18.23
N ASP A 412 -18.83 -7.77 19.46
CA ASP A 412 -17.52 -7.63 20.11
C ASP A 412 -16.80 -8.98 20.19
N ALA A 413 -17.51 -10.05 20.58
CA ALA A 413 -16.93 -11.39 20.65
C ALA A 413 -16.45 -11.92 19.29
N ILE A 414 -17.15 -11.59 18.20
CA ILE A 414 -16.73 -11.97 16.83
C ILE A 414 -15.51 -11.14 16.40
N ILE A 415 -15.51 -9.83 16.63
CA ILE A 415 -14.39 -8.94 16.32
C ILE A 415 -13.13 -9.38 17.07
N ASP A 416 -13.24 -9.68 18.36
CA ASP A 416 -12.15 -10.19 19.18
C ASP A 416 -11.63 -11.55 18.67
N LEU A 417 -12.52 -12.42 18.20
CA LEU A 417 -12.13 -13.69 17.60
C LEU A 417 -11.35 -13.48 16.31
N LEU A 418 -11.81 -12.58 15.42
CA LEU A 418 -11.10 -12.24 14.19
C LEU A 418 -9.71 -11.68 14.48
N HIS A 419 -9.62 -10.78 15.46
CA HIS A 419 -8.33 -10.23 15.88
C HIS A 419 -7.38 -11.35 16.36
N ARG A 420 -7.84 -12.28 17.20
CA ARG A 420 -7.03 -13.42 17.66
C ARG A 420 -6.58 -14.33 16.51
N GLU A 421 -7.48 -14.75 15.63
CA GLU A 421 -7.13 -15.62 14.49
C GLU A 421 -6.07 -14.97 13.59
N LEU A 422 -6.19 -13.65 13.37
CA LEU A 422 -5.21 -12.90 12.60
C LEU A 422 -3.88 -12.70 13.33
N VAL A 423 -3.86 -12.59 14.66
CA VAL A 423 -2.61 -12.50 15.44
C VAL A 423 -1.90 -13.85 15.44
N ASP A 424 -2.62 -14.93 15.72
CA ASP A 424 -2.07 -16.28 15.81
C ASP A 424 -1.57 -16.79 14.46
N ASP A 425 -2.21 -16.38 13.35
CA ASP A 425 -1.86 -16.69 11.96
C ASP A 425 -1.58 -18.18 11.75
N PRO A 426 -2.62 -19.03 11.84
CA PRO A 426 -2.48 -20.47 11.66
C PRO A 426 -1.96 -20.85 10.26
N PHE A 427 -1.99 -19.92 9.30
CA PHE A 427 -1.57 -20.11 7.92
C PHE A 427 -0.17 -19.56 7.63
N ARG A 428 0.57 -19.17 8.67
CA ARG A 428 1.89 -18.54 8.53
C ARG A 428 2.87 -19.39 7.72
N ASP A 429 2.89 -20.70 7.94
CA ASP A 429 3.84 -21.63 7.30
C ASP A 429 3.30 -22.27 6.00
N LEU A 430 2.11 -21.87 5.55
CA LEU A 430 1.43 -22.37 4.37
C LEU A 430 1.48 -21.35 3.22
N ASP A 431 1.30 -21.82 1.98
CA ASP A 431 1.28 -20.97 0.77
C ASP A 431 -0.08 -20.28 0.57
N VAL A 432 -0.52 -19.49 1.55
CA VAL A 432 -1.82 -18.78 1.55
C VAL A 432 -1.61 -17.27 1.48
N ARG A 433 -2.02 -16.64 0.38
CA ARG A 433 -2.14 -15.19 0.21
C ARG A 433 -3.45 -14.71 0.82
N LEU A 434 -3.37 -13.94 1.91
CA LEU A 434 -4.53 -13.37 2.59
C LEU A 434 -4.98 -12.10 1.89
N GLY A 435 -6.30 -11.95 1.73
CA GLY A 435 -6.96 -10.75 1.25
C GLY A 435 -8.11 -10.35 2.15
N TRP A 436 -8.28 -9.07 2.46
CA TRP A 436 -9.48 -8.53 3.08
C TRP A 436 -10.39 -7.88 2.04
N HIS A 437 -11.69 -8.12 2.12
CA HIS A 437 -12.69 -7.44 1.32
C HIS A 437 -13.80 -6.88 2.20
N GLY A 438 -14.03 -5.56 2.17
CA GLY A 438 -15.03 -4.93 3.02
C GLY A 438 -14.77 -3.45 3.31
N ARG A 439 -15.12 -3.00 4.51
CA ARG A 439 -15.06 -1.59 4.94
C ARG A 439 -14.32 -1.42 6.26
N ALA A 440 -13.39 -0.46 6.30
CA ALA A 440 -12.69 -0.08 7.52
C ALA A 440 -13.60 0.62 8.54
N GLY A 441 -14.62 1.36 8.07
CA GLY A 441 -15.23 2.45 8.83
C GLY A 441 -15.91 2.08 10.15
N ARG A 442 -16.31 0.82 10.35
CA ARG A 442 -16.92 0.33 11.59
C ARG A 442 -16.03 -0.63 12.38
N LEU A 443 -14.90 -1.03 11.82
CA LEU A 443 -13.97 -1.96 12.44
C LEU A 443 -13.01 -1.21 13.37
N PRO A 444 -12.55 -1.84 14.46
CA PRO A 444 -11.47 -1.29 15.28
C PRO A 444 -10.21 -1.01 14.44
N PRO A 445 -9.53 0.13 14.64
CA PRO A 445 -8.35 0.49 13.85
C PRO A 445 -7.20 -0.53 13.89
N ASP A 446 -6.96 -1.14 15.06
CA ASP A 446 -5.96 -2.19 15.25
C ASP A 446 -6.28 -3.46 14.45
N LEU A 447 -7.55 -3.84 14.34
CA LEU A 447 -7.99 -4.93 13.47
C LEU A 447 -7.77 -4.59 11.99
N VAL A 448 -8.05 -3.34 11.57
CA VAL A 448 -7.81 -2.88 10.19
C VAL A 448 -6.31 -2.91 9.85
N ASP A 449 -5.47 -2.42 10.76
CA ASP A 449 -4.01 -2.45 10.60
C ASP A 449 -3.49 -3.88 10.46
N LEU A 450 -4.02 -4.80 11.26
CA LEU A 450 -3.67 -6.21 11.24
C LEU A 450 -4.11 -6.90 9.95
N LEU A 451 -5.33 -6.60 9.46
CA LEU A 451 -5.80 -7.10 8.16
C LEU A 451 -4.85 -6.66 7.05
N HIS A 452 -4.52 -5.37 6.97
CA HIS A 452 -3.59 -4.88 5.97
C HIS A 452 -2.18 -5.45 6.12
N LEU A 453 -1.68 -5.65 7.35
CA LEU A 453 -0.40 -6.31 7.59
C LEU A 453 -0.39 -7.73 7.01
N ARG A 454 -1.47 -8.49 7.18
CA ARG A 454 -1.58 -9.86 6.66
C ARG A 454 -1.66 -9.89 5.14
N GLU A 455 -2.39 -8.98 4.52
CA GLU A 455 -2.40 -8.83 3.07
C GLU A 455 -0.99 -8.59 2.51
N ARG A 456 -0.24 -7.68 3.14
CA ARG A 456 1.09 -7.29 2.67
C ARG A 456 2.11 -8.39 2.87
N THR A 457 2.16 -9.00 4.05
CA THR A 457 3.13 -10.06 4.40
C THR A 457 2.91 -11.36 3.63
N THR A 458 1.72 -11.58 3.08
CA THR A 458 1.37 -12.78 2.32
C THR A 458 1.25 -12.55 0.81
N ARG A 459 1.47 -11.32 0.30
CA ARG A 459 1.20 -10.92 -1.10
C ARG A 459 1.95 -11.72 -2.16
N THR A 460 3.13 -12.27 -1.84
CA THR A 460 3.97 -13.02 -2.78
C THR A 460 3.62 -14.50 -2.85
N ARG A 461 2.70 -14.97 -1.99
CA ARG A 461 2.24 -16.35 -1.96
C ARG A 461 1.34 -16.63 -3.15
N THR A 462 1.46 -17.83 -3.70
CA THR A 462 0.82 -18.20 -4.96
C THR A 462 -0.01 -19.46 -4.87
N GLY A 463 -0.01 -20.17 -3.74
CA GLY A 463 -0.75 -21.41 -3.56
C GLY A 463 -2.26 -21.20 -3.60
N LEU A 464 -2.77 -20.53 -2.56
CA LEU A 464 -4.19 -20.19 -2.40
C LEU A 464 -4.35 -18.70 -2.10
N THR A 465 -5.22 -18.01 -2.82
CA THR A 465 -5.71 -16.68 -2.42
C THR A 465 -6.93 -16.84 -1.54
N LEU A 466 -6.78 -16.57 -0.24
CA LEU A 466 -7.85 -16.60 0.75
C LEU A 466 -8.37 -15.18 0.99
N THR A 467 -9.56 -14.88 0.47
CA THR A 467 -10.22 -13.59 0.66
C THR A 467 -11.24 -13.68 1.80
N MET A 468 -11.07 -12.87 2.84
CA MET A 468 -12.00 -12.76 3.95
C MET A 468 -12.88 -11.53 3.78
N CYS A 469 -14.19 -11.75 3.66
CA CYS A 469 -15.17 -10.68 3.57
C CYS A 469 -15.59 -10.23 4.98
N ILE A 470 -15.06 -9.10 5.45
CA ILE A 470 -15.27 -8.56 6.81
C ILE A 470 -15.80 -7.13 6.72
N ASP A 471 -16.94 -6.88 7.34
CA ASP A 471 -17.80 -5.70 7.09
C ASP A 471 -18.12 -5.54 5.59
N TYR A 472 -18.49 -6.67 4.96
CA TYR A 472 -18.79 -6.74 3.53
C TYR A 472 -20.29 -6.81 3.26
N GLY A 473 -20.73 -6.10 2.21
CA GLY A 473 -22.04 -6.24 1.60
C GLY A 473 -21.97 -5.94 0.10
N GLY A 474 -22.54 -6.80 -0.73
CA GLY A 474 -22.44 -6.70 -2.18
C GLY A 474 -23.11 -5.48 -2.79
N ARG A 475 -24.27 -5.08 -2.26
CA ARG A 475 -24.91 -3.81 -2.63
C ARG A 475 -24.05 -2.60 -2.33
N ASP A 476 -23.32 -2.62 -1.20
CA ASP A 476 -22.38 -1.55 -0.85
C ASP A 476 -21.20 -1.52 -1.83
N GLU A 477 -20.62 -2.68 -2.16
CA GLU A 477 -19.56 -2.81 -3.16
C GLU A 477 -19.98 -2.23 -4.51
N ILE A 478 -21.14 -2.61 -5.03
CA ILE A 478 -21.68 -2.09 -6.30
C ILE A 478 -21.89 -0.58 -6.21
N THR A 479 -22.44 -0.09 -5.09
CA THR A 479 -22.68 1.35 -4.88
C THR A 479 -21.37 2.14 -4.86
N ARG A 480 -20.33 1.65 -4.17
CA ARG A 480 -19.01 2.29 -4.13
C ARG A 480 -18.32 2.29 -5.49
N THR A 481 -18.50 1.22 -6.26
CA THR A 481 -17.98 1.09 -7.62
C THR A 481 -18.64 2.11 -8.55
N ALA A 482 -19.97 2.18 -8.53
CA ALA A 482 -20.72 3.19 -9.27
C ALA A 482 -20.32 4.63 -8.88
N ALA A 483 -20.11 4.90 -7.58
CA ALA A 483 -19.64 6.19 -7.10
C ALA A 483 -18.19 6.51 -7.53
N ALA A 484 -17.33 5.51 -7.71
CA ALA A 484 -15.98 5.68 -8.26
C ALA A 484 -16.03 6.03 -9.75
N LEU A 485 -16.82 5.30 -10.54
CA LEU A 485 -17.04 5.58 -11.96
C LEU A 485 -17.63 6.98 -12.19
N ALA A 486 -18.63 7.38 -11.39
CA ALA A 486 -19.24 8.71 -11.49
C ALA A 486 -18.23 9.84 -11.20
N ARG A 487 -17.33 9.64 -10.22
CA ARG A 487 -16.26 10.61 -9.94
C ARG A 487 -15.28 10.74 -11.09
N ARG A 488 -14.86 9.61 -11.69
CA ARG A 488 -13.96 9.61 -12.86
C ARG A 488 -14.60 10.24 -14.09
N THR A 489 -15.89 9.97 -14.31
CA THR A 489 -16.67 10.60 -15.38
C THR A 489 -16.73 12.11 -15.19
N ARG A 490 -17.05 12.58 -13.97
CA ARG A 490 -17.08 14.01 -13.65
C ARG A 490 -15.71 14.70 -13.80
N ALA A 491 -14.62 13.96 -13.55
CA ALA A 491 -13.26 14.43 -13.75
C ALA A 491 -12.81 14.43 -15.24
N GLY A 492 -13.67 13.98 -16.17
CA GLY A 492 -13.36 13.91 -17.60
C GLY A 492 -12.46 12.74 -17.99
N HIS A 493 -12.24 11.78 -17.09
CA HIS A 493 -11.40 10.60 -17.33
C HIS A 493 -12.12 9.42 -17.97
N LEU A 494 -13.46 9.44 -17.98
CA LEU A 494 -14.30 8.41 -18.59
C LEU A 494 -15.47 9.09 -19.30
N ASP A 495 -15.84 8.55 -20.47
CA ASP A 495 -17.08 8.88 -21.17
C ASP A 495 -18.20 7.98 -20.60
N PRO A 496 -19.28 8.54 -20.04
CA PRO A 496 -20.37 7.74 -19.46
C PRO A 496 -21.06 6.83 -20.49
N ASP A 497 -21.07 7.20 -21.78
CA ASP A 497 -21.72 6.45 -22.84
C ASP A 497 -20.88 5.24 -23.30
N LEU A 498 -19.61 5.17 -22.89
CA LEU A 498 -18.67 4.10 -23.24
C LEU A 498 -18.37 3.13 -22.09
N ILE A 499 -19.00 3.28 -20.93
CA ILE A 499 -18.75 2.40 -19.77
C ILE A 499 -19.27 0.99 -20.05
N THR A 500 -18.37 0.00 -19.92
CA THR A 500 -18.65 -1.44 -20.11
C THR A 500 -18.69 -2.21 -18.80
N GLU A 501 -19.08 -3.50 -18.86
CA GLU A 501 -18.96 -4.43 -17.72
C GLU A 501 -17.50 -4.58 -17.25
N ASP A 502 -16.54 -4.57 -18.19
CA ASP A 502 -15.11 -4.61 -17.89
C ASP A 502 -14.64 -3.34 -17.17
N ASP A 503 -15.15 -2.17 -17.56
CA ASP A 503 -14.90 -0.93 -16.82
C ASP A 503 -15.44 -1.05 -15.39
N PHE A 504 -16.64 -1.59 -15.22
CA PHE A 504 -17.19 -1.80 -13.89
C PHE A 504 -16.33 -2.74 -13.06
N ALA A 505 -15.91 -3.88 -13.62
CA ALA A 505 -15.07 -4.87 -12.95
C ALA A 505 -13.72 -4.28 -12.50
N ARG A 506 -13.05 -3.49 -13.36
CA ARG A 506 -11.79 -2.80 -13.03
C ARG A 506 -11.91 -1.78 -11.89
N HIS A 507 -13.12 -1.27 -11.65
CA HIS A 507 -13.38 -0.27 -10.62
C HIS A 507 -13.97 -0.87 -9.34
N LEU A 508 -14.19 -2.19 -9.27
CA LEU A 508 -14.50 -2.87 -8.03
C LEU A 508 -13.39 -2.61 -7.01
N PRO A 509 -13.68 -2.64 -5.69
CA PRO A 509 -12.64 -2.52 -4.67
C PRO A 509 -11.56 -3.62 -4.75
N ARG A 510 -11.88 -4.74 -5.40
CA ARG A 510 -11.02 -5.91 -5.62
C ARG A 510 -11.10 -6.36 -7.09
N PRO A 511 -10.47 -5.64 -8.02
CA PRO A 511 -10.51 -6.00 -9.43
C PRO A 511 -9.71 -7.26 -9.75
N ASP A 512 -8.88 -7.75 -8.81
CA ASP A 512 -8.11 -8.99 -8.92
C ASP A 512 -8.89 -10.25 -8.49
N LEU A 513 -10.11 -10.10 -8.00
CA LEU A 513 -10.97 -11.22 -7.60
C LEU A 513 -11.72 -11.77 -8.83
N PRO A 514 -11.50 -13.03 -9.23
CA PRO A 514 -12.19 -13.61 -10.38
C PRO A 514 -13.68 -13.88 -10.07
N ASP A 515 -14.45 -14.17 -11.12
CA ASP A 515 -15.81 -14.69 -10.98
C ASP A 515 -15.83 -15.95 -10.11
N VAL A 516 -16.93 -16.14 -9.39
CA VAL A 516 -17.15 -17.30 -8.54
C VAL A 516 -17.71 -18.44 -9.40
N ASP A 517 -17.01 -19.56 -9.44
CA ASP A 517 -17.50 -20.77 -10.11
C ASP A 517 -18.50 -21.53 -9.24
N LEU A 518 -18.22 -21.61 -7.94
CA LEU A 518 -19.02 -22.35 -6.96
C LEU A 518 -19.29 -21.49 -5.73
N LEU A 519 -20.56 -21.17 -5.49
CA LEU A 519 -21.02 -20.61 -4.23
C LEU A 519 -21.56 -21.75 -3.35
N TRP A 520 -20.82 -22.04 -2.28
CA TRP A 520 -21.21 -23.03 -1.28
C TRP A 520 -21.79 -22.34 -0.05
N ARG A 521 -22.96 -22.78 0.41
CA ARG A 521 -23.54 -22.32 1.66
C ARG A 521 -23.94 -23.48 2.56
N THR A 522 -23.55 -23.39 3.82
CA THR A 522 -23.94 -24.32 4.89
C THR A 522 -25.23 -23.86 5.59
N GLY A 523 -25.74 -24.69 6.51
CA GLY A 523 -26.84 -24.37 7.41
C GLY A 523 -28.25 -24.47 6.82
N GLY A 524 -28.42 -25.11 5.66
CA GLY A 524 -29.72 -25.45 5.08
C GLY A 524 -30.53 -24.29 4.50
N GLU A 525 -29.95 -23.09 4.44
CA GLU A 525 -30.62 -21.90 3.93
C GLU A 525 -30.29 -21.67 2.45
N HIS A 526 -31.30 -21.47 1.60
CA HIS A 526 -31.13 -21.36 0.14
C HIS A 526 -31.20 -19.92 -0.34
N ARG A 527 -30.19 -19.10 0.02
CA ARG A 527 -30.05 -17.72 -0.47
C ARG A 527 -28.58 -17.31 -0.55
N VAL A 528 -28.27 -16.28 -1.34
CA VAL A 528 -26.90 -15.72 -1.46
C VAL A 528 -26.58 -14.62 -0.43
N SER A 529 -27.59 -14.12 0.29
CA SER A 529 -27.42 -13.16 1.39
C SER A 529 -26.54 -11.94 1.08
N ASN A 530 -26.68 -11.30 -0.09
CA ASN A 530 -25.88 -10.12 -0.47
C ASN A 530 -24.37 -10.40 -0.60
N PHE A 531 -23.97 -11.66 -0.75
CA PHE A 531 -22.57 -12.07 -0.89
C PHE A 531 -22.14 -12.09 -2.36
N LEU A 532 -21.15 -11.26 -2.73
CA LEU A 532 -20.53 -11.20 -4.06
C LEU A 532 -21.51 -11.20 -5.25
N PRO A 533 -22.58 -10.37 -5.27
CA PRO A 533 -23.61 -10.42 -6.30
C PRO A 533 -23.08 -10.18 -7.72
N TRP A 534 -22.01 -9.39 -7.87
CA TRP A 534 -21.32 -9.22 -9.16
C TRP A 534 -20.64 -10.53 -9.58
N HIS A 535 -19.70 -11.01 -8.77
CA HIS A 535 -18.89 -12.19 -9.05
C HIS A 535 -19.69 -13.51 -9.09
N THR A 536 -20.88 -13.57 -8.49
CA THR A 536 -21.70 -14.80 -8.41
C THR A 536 -22.79 -14.88 -9.48
N ALA A 537 -22.84 -13.94 -10.42
CA ALA A 537 -23.88 -13.88 -11.45
C ALA A 537 -24.02 -15.19 -12.24
N TYR A 538 -22.90 -15.89 -12.48
CA TYR A 538 -22.84 -17.17 -13.20
C TYR A 538 -22.42 -18.35 -12.31
N ALA A 539 -22.34 -18.17 -11.00
CA ALA A 539 -21.88 -19.19 -10.07
C ALA A 539 -22.86 -20.37 -10.00
N GLU A 540 -22.33 -21.58 -9.91
CA GLU A 540 -23.11 -22.71 -9.47
C GLU A 540 -23.40 -22.60 -7.97
N LEU A 541 -24.66 -22.84 -7.59
CA LEU A 541 -25.07 -22.79 -6.20
C LEU A 541 -25.08 -24.21 -5.60
N HIS A 542 -24.44 -24.36 -4.45
CA HIS A 542 -24.43 -25.60 -3.67
C HIS A 542 -24.81 -25.33 -2.22
N PHE A 543 -25.91 -25.93 -1.77
CA PHE A 543 -26.45 -25.74 -0.43
C PHE A 543 -26.36 -27.04 0.35
N THR A 544 -25.78 -26.99 1.55
CA THR A 544 -25.69 -28.16 2.44
C THR A 544 -26.46 -27.91 3.73
N PRO A 545 -27.14 -28.95 4.29
CA PRO A 545 -27.92 -28.81 5.51
C PRO A 545 -27.06 -28.74 6.79
N GLY A 546 -25.83 -29.25 6.76
CA GLY A 546 -24.91 -29.24 7.90
C GLY A 546 -24.55 -27.83 8.37
N LEU A 547 -24.35 -27.65 9.67
CA LEU A 547 -23.99 -26.34 10.25
C LEU A 547 -22.47 -26.12 10.14
N TRP A 548 -22.05 -24.87 9.91
CA TRP A 548 -20.63 -24.54 9.70
C TRP A 548 -19.66 -25.11 10.74
N PRO A 549 -19.93 -25.11 12.07
CA PRO A 549 -18.96 -25.64 13.03
C PRO A 549 -18.76 -27.15 12.98
N ASP A 550 -19.64 -27.90 12.33
CA ASP A 550 -19.48 -29.35 12.10
C ASP A 550 -18.85 -29.64 10.71
N THR A 551 -18.47 -28.61 9.95
CA THR A 551 -17.88 -28.72 8.61
C THR A 551 -16.36 -28.90 8.69
N ASP A 552 -15.80 -29.71 7.79
CA ASP A 552 -14.35 -29.84 7.60
C ASP A 552 -13.96 -29.89 6.11
N ARG A 553 -12.69 -30.22 5.83
CA ARG A 553 -12.16 -30.26 4.45
C ARG A 553 -12.85 -31.26 3.54
N ARG A 554 -13.44 -32.33 4.08
CA ARG A 554 -14.12 -33.36 3.31
C ARG A 554 -15.42 -32.84 2.72
N ASP A 555 -16.10 -31.95 3.43
CA ASP A 555 -17.29 -31.25 2.93
C ASP A 555 -16.94 -30.33 1.75
N LEU A 556 -15.81 -29.61 1.84
CA LEU A 556 -15.30 -28.82 0.72
C LEU A 556 -15.02 -29.72 -0.50
N TRP A 557 -14.30 -30.82 -0.29
CA TRP A 557 -13.99 -31.78 -1.35
C TRP A 557 -15.25 -32.35 -1.99
N GLN A 558 -16.27 -32.67 -1.18
CA GLN A 558 -17.56 -33.14 -1.68
C GLN A 558 -18.30 -32.07 -2.48
N ALA A 559 -18.30 -30.81 -2.03
CA ALA A 559 -18.91 -29.70 -2.76
C ALA A 559 -18.23 -29.48 -4.12
N VAL A 560 -16.89 -29.48 -4.16
CA VAL A 560 -16.10 -29.36 -5.38
C VAL A 560 -16.30 -30.56 -6.31
N THR A 561 -16.34 -31.78 -5.77
CA THR A 561 -16.61 -33.00 -6.56
C THR A 561 -18.02 -32.97 -7.15
N THR A 562 -19.00 -32.45 -6.40
CA THR A 562 -20.37 -32.27 -6.91
C THR A 562 -20.41 -31.27 -8.07
N TYR A 563 -19.63 -30.19 -7.99
CA TYR A 563 -19.46 -29.23 -9.09
C TYR A 563 -18.86 -29.91 -10.34
N THR A 564 -17.85 -30.76 -10.20
CA THR A 564 -17.20 -31.41 -11.36
C THR A 564 -18.09 -32.42 -12.09
N HIS A 565 -19.09 -33.00 -11.40
CA HIS A 565 -20.03 -33.95 -12.01
C HIS A 565 -21.17 -33.30 -12.80
N ARG A 566 -21.37 -31.99 -12.68
CA ARG A 566 -22.42 -31.29 -13.43
C ARG A 566 -21.96 -31.07 -14.87
N GLN A 567 -22.77 -31.54 -15.83
CA GLN A 567 -22.52 -31.24 -17.24
C GLN A 567 -22.65 -29.73 -17.46
N ARG A 568 -21.54 -29.07 -17.81
CA ARG A 568 -21.54 -27.66 -18.22
C ARG A 568 -22.53 -27.50 -19.37
N ARG A 569 -23.68 -26.88 -19.11
CA ARG A 569 -24.62 -26.49 -20.18
C ARG A 569 -23.96 -25.34 -20.93
N HIS A 570 -23.44 -25.61 -22.12
CA HIS A 570 -22.77 -24.64 -22.97
C HIS A 570 -23.66 -23.41 -23.23
N GLY A 571 -23.41 -22.33 -22.49
CA GLY A 571 -23.76 -20.96 -22.86
C GLY A 571 -22.55 -20.13 -23.33
N THR A 572 -21.34 -20.67 -23.20
CA THR A 572 -20.08 -20.03 -23.59
C THR A 572 -19.50 -20.70 -24.84
N THR A 573 -19.46 -19.93 -25.93
CA THR A 573 -18.80 -20.27 -27.20
C THR A 573 -17.28 -20.36 -26.97
N PRO A 574 -16.58 -21.40 -27.46
CA PRO A 574 -15.11 -21.44 -27.37
C PRO A 574 -14.49 -20.35 -28.26
N ALA A 575 -13.50 -19.62 -27.74
CA ALA A 575 -12.69 -18.72 -28.56
C ALA A 575 -11.90 -19.51 -29.62
N PRO A 576 -11.72 -18.97 -30.85
CA PRO A 576 -11.02 -19.67 -31.92
C PRO A 576 -9.52 -19.78 -31.61
N ARG A 577 -8.93 -20.90 -32.04
CA ARG A 577 -7.53 -21.32 -31.85
C ARG A 577 -6.51 -20.34 -32.41
#